data_AF-R6B9W2-F1
#
_entry.id   AF-R6B9W2-F1
#
_cell.length_a   1.000
_cell.length_b   1.000
_cell.length_c   1.000
_cell.angle_alpha   90.00
_cell.angle_beta   90.00
_cell.angle_gamma   90.00
#
_symmetry.space_group_name_H-M   'P 1'
#
loop_
_entity.id
_entity.type
_entity.pdbx_description
1 polymer ?
#
loop_
_entity_poly.entity_id
_entity_poly.type
_entity_poly.pdbx_seq_one_letter_code
_entity_poly.pdbx_strand_id
1 'polypeptide(L)'
;MLCTFIPCSAKAVIISMITSVFFPDSILMAPAMYFLGIAVIILAGIALKKTGAFAGDPAPFVMELPAYHFPSMKGVLIHMWERARGFIIKAGTIIFAVCVVIWFFSAFNAGLEMVEDIEDSMMAAFGHAISWIFAPLGLGDWKGAVAVISAEMAKENAMSTLAVLNGVAAEAEDEEIMAGIANMFTPIAAFSYMILNLFDPPCVVAIATIAREMGDRKWAAIAIGFQVALGYGMAFVAYNLGSWLFYGAAFGLSQGIAIVLCLLALYFICRPAPKEKAAAEGACTQA
;
A
#
# COMPACT_ATOMS: atom_id res chain seq x y z
N MET A 1 -8.54 4.97 13.43
CA MET A 1 -8.25 4.25 12.18
C MET A 1 -6.75 4.02 12.10
N LEU A 2 -6.31 2.76 11.94
CA LEU A 2 -4.88 2.43 11.85
C LEU A 2 -4.40 2.66 10.41
N CYS A 3 -3.61 3.70 10.17
CA CYS A 3 -3.00 3.95 8.86
C CYS A 3 -1.58 3.36 8.84
N THR A 4 -1.39 2.28 8.09
CA THR A 4 -0.12 1.53 7.98
C THR A 4 0.77 2.08 6.87
N PHE A 5 1.11 3.37 6.93
CA PHE A 5 1.98 4.01 5.93
C PHE A 5 3.48 3.98 6.30
N ILE A 6 3.81 3.32 7.41
CA ILE A 6 5.21 3.01 7.74
C ILE A 6 5.61 1.79 6.89
N PRO A 7 6.73 1.85 6.14
CA PRO A 7 7.17 0.73 5.33
C PRO A 7 7.49 -0.48 6.22
N CYS A 8 6.84 -1.60 5.94
CA CYS A 8 7.25 -2.90 6.47
C CYS A 8 8.52 -3.40 5.78
N SER A 9 9.14 -4.45 6.31
CA SER A 9 10.32 -5.07 5.71
C SER A 9 10.12 -5.39 4.23
N ALA A 10 8.95 -5.94 3.84
CA ALA A 10 8.66 -6.24 2.45
C ALA A 10 8.56 -4.99 1.55
N LYS A 11 7.93 -3.91 2.03
CA LYS A 11 7.86 -2.64 1.29
C LYS A 11 9.25 -2.00 1.13
N ALA A 12 10.12 -2.14 2.13
CA ALA A 12 11.49 -1.65 2.04
C ALA A 12 12.29 -2.36 0.93
N VAL A 13 12.05 -3.66 0.71
CA VAL A 13 12.71 -4.42 -0.36
C VAL A 13 12.26 -3.96 -1.75
N ILE A 14 10.96 -3.72 -1.94
CA ILE A 14 10.43 -3.18 -3.22
C ILE A 14 11.05 -1.80 -3.50
N ILE A 15 11.13 -0.94 -2.48
CA ILE A 15 11.76 0.38 -2.60
C ILE A 15 13.22 0.22 -3.01
N SER A 16 14.00 -0.63 -2.32
CA SER A 16 15.42 -0.80 -2.63
C SER A 16 15.65 -1.30 -4.05
N MET A 17 14.86 -2.28 -4.48
CA MET A 17 14.94 -2.86 -5.83
C MET A 17 14.63 -1.82 -6.91
N ILE A 18 13.52 -1.07 -6.77
CA ILE A 18 13.16 -0.06 -7.76
C ILE A 18 14.20 1.08 -7.79
N THR A 19 14.74 1.48 -6.63
CA THR A 19 15.79 2.50 -6.58
C THR A 19 17.12 2.03 -7.20
N SER A 20 17.50 0.76 -7.03
CA SER A 20 18.75 0.25 -7.63
C SER A 20 18.66 0.16 -9.15
N VAL A 21 17.48 -0.14 -9.71
CA VAL A 21 17.27 -0.21 -11.17
C VAL A 21 17.24 1.17 -11.82
N PHE A 22 16.42 2.08 -11.28
CA PHE A 22 16.10 3.34 -11.97
C PHE A 22 16.90 4.55 -11.49
N PHE A 23 17.45 4.50 -10.28
CA PHE A 23 18.16 5.63 -9.68
C PHE A 23 19.45 5.21 -8.95
N PRO A 24 20.38 4.52 -9.64
CA PRO A 24 21.56 3.90 -9.02
C PRO A 24 22.47 4.89 -8.28
N ASP A 25 22.55 6.14 -8.74
CA ASP A 25 23.42 7.16 -8.14
C ASP A 25 22.81 7.85 -6.90
N SER A 26 21.53 7.62 -6.60
CA SER A 26 20.79 8.40 -5.60
C SER A 26 20.62 7.66 -4.26
N ILE A 27 21.60 7.78 -3.38
CA ILE A 27 21.55 7.20 -2.02
C ILE A 27 20.36 7.75 -1.20
N LEU A 28 19.91 8.97 -1.52
CA LEU A 28 18.85 9.65 -0.76
C LEU A 28 17.44 9.18 -1.10
N MET A 29 17.23 8.40 -2.17
CA MET A 29 15.88 8.09 -2.64
C MET A 29 15.12 7.15 -1.68
N ALA A 30 15.76 6.06 -1.24
CA ALA A 30 15.14 5.13 -0.30
C ALA A 30 14.85 5.78 1.09
N PRO A 31 15.78 6.52 1.71
CA PRO A 31 15.47 7.30 2.92
C PRO A 31 14.39 8.37 2.72
N ALA A 32 14.37 9.05 1.56
CA ALA A 32 13.35 10.06 1.27
C ALA A 32 11.94 9.45 1.24
N MET A 33 11.77 8.24 0.70
CA MET A 33 10.48 7.54 0.73
C MET A 33 10.02 7.22 2.16
N TYR A 34 10.95 6.86 3.05
CA TYR A 34 10.62 6.65 4.47
C TYR A 34 10.12 7.94 5.14
N PHE A 35 10.82 9.06 4.95
CA PHE A 35 10.41 10.35 5.49
C PHE A 35 9.12 10.87 4.85
N LEU A 36 8.90 10.60 3.57
CA LEU A 36 7.63 10.89 2.89
C LEU A 36 6.47 10.15 3.57
N GLY A 37 6.67 8.87 3.92
CA GLY A 37 5.69 8.10 4.70
C GLY A 37 5.32 8.77 6.02
N ILE A 38 6.32 9.19 6.80
CA ILE A 38 6.10 9.92 8.06
C ILE A 38 5.34 11.23 7.83
N ALA A 39 5.76 12.02 6.84
CA ALA A 39 5.11 13.29 6.52
C ALA A 39 3.63 13.07 6.14
N VAL A 40 3.34 12.08 5.30
CA VAL A 40 1.97 11.76 4.89
C VAL A 40 1.12 11.27 6.06
N ILE A 41 1.68 10.49 7.01
CA ILE A 41 0.97 10.10 8.24
C ILE A 41 0.56 11.33 9.05
N ILE A 42 1.48 12.28 9.24
CA ILE A 42 1.21 13.52 9.99
C ILE A 42 0.14 14.34 9.29
N LEU A 43 0.28 14.55 7.98
CA LEU A 43 -0.69 15.32 7.17
C LEU A 43 -2.07 14.66 7.13
N ALA A 44 -2.13 13.34 6.94
CA ALA A 44 -3.37 12.58 6.97
C ALA A 44 -4.01 12.62 8.36
N GLY A 45 -3.23 12.53 9.43
CA GLY A 45 -3.70 12.67 10.81
C GLY A 45 -4.32 14.04 11.09
N ILE A 46 -3.69 15.12 10.63
CA ILE A 46 -4.22 16.49 10.74
C ILE A 46 -5.51 16.63 9.92
N ALA A 47 -5.54 16.10 8.69
CA ALA A 47 -6.72 16.15 7.83
C ALA A 47 -7.90 15.36 8.43
N LEU A 48 -7.65 14.13 8.91
CA LEU A 48 -8.66 13.26 9.53
C LEU A 48 -9.21 13.86 10.84
N LYS A 49 -8.37 14.48 11.67
CA LYS A 49 -8.83 15.19 12.89
C LYS A 49 -9.83 16.31 12.58
N LYS A 50 -9.70 16.94 11.41
CA LYS A 50 -10.59 18.02 10.96
C LYS A 50 -11.88 17.50 10.34
N THR A 51 -11.98 16.20 10.06
CA THR A 51 -13.22 15.59 9.56
C THR A 51 -14.14 15.20 10.71
N GLY A 52 -15.43 15.57 10.60
CA GLY A 52 -16.42 15.38 11.67
C GLY A 52 -16.69 13.92 12.07
N ALA A 53 -16.25 12.93 11.29
CA ALA A 53 -16.36 11.51 11.62
C ALA A 53 -15.36 11.05 12.71
N PHE A 54 -14.27 11.80 12.93
CA PHE A 54 -13.20 11.46 13.88
C PHE A 54 -13.02 12.51 14.99
N ALA A 55 -13.86 13.56 15.01
CA ALA A 55 -13.88 14.59 16.04
C ALA A 55 -14.73 14.17 17.26
N GLY A 56 -14.53 12.93 17.73
CA GLY A 56 -15.12 12.45 18.98
C GLY A 56 -14.20 12.77 20.16
N ASP A 57 -14.76 12.79 21.37
CA ASP A 57 -13.96 12.96 22.58
C ASP A 57 -12.88 11.88 22.66
N PRO A 58 -11.61 12.23 22.89
CA PRO A 58 -10.59 11.24 23.15
C PRO A 58 -11.07 10.39 24.32
N ALA A 59 -11.18 9.07 24.12
CA ALA A 59 -11.56 8.18 25.20
C ALA A 59 -10.63 8.48 26.39
N PRO A 60 -11.18 8.80 27.58
CA PRO A 60 -10.37 9.09 28.75
C PRO A 60 -9.69 7.79 29.16
N PHE A 61 -8.52 7.55 28.58
CA PHE A 61 -7.62 6.49 29.01
C PHE A 61 -7.05 6.93 30.35
N VAL A 62 -7.77 6.60 31.42
CA VAL A 62 -7.16 6.50 32.74
C VAL A 62 -6.19 5.33 32.64
N MET A 63 -4.97 5.65 32.21
CA MET A 63 -3.89 4.68 32.14
C MET A 63 -3.35 4.54 33.57
N GLU A 64 -4.14 3.87 34.42
CA GLU A 64 -3.67 3.31 35.68
C GLU A 64 -2.54 2.36 35.29
N LEU A 65 -1.28 2.76 35.45
CA LEU A 65 -0.16 1.86 35.17
C LEU A 65 -0.18 0.79 36.27
N PRO A 66 -0.58 -0.48 35.97
CA PRO A 66 -0.56 -1.51 37.00
C PRO A 66 0.88 -1.77 37.40
N ALA A 67 1.08 -2.29 38.62
CA ALA A 67 2.40 -2.68 39.09
C ALA A 67 3.05 -3.64 38.07
N TYR A 68 4.16 -3.20 37.46
CA TYR A 68 4.90 -3.95 36.46
C TYR A 68 5.57 -5.16 37.13
N HIS A 69 5.03 -6.35 36.86
CA HIS A 69 5.62 -7.60 37.33
C HIS A 69 6.57 -8.11 36.26
N PHE A 70 7.81 -8.44 36.64
CA PHE A 70 8.76 -9.06 35.74
C PHE A 70 8.22 -10.42 35.27
N PRO A 71 8.01 -10.63 33.97
CA PRO A 71 7.39 -11.83 33.47
C PRO A 71 8.37 -13.01 33.54
N SER A 72 7.86 -14.19 33.91
CA SER A 72 8.69 -15.40 33.92
C SER A 72 9.05 -15.80 32.48
N MET A 73 10.32 -16.08 32.21
CA MET A 73 10.81 -16.39 30.85
C MET A 73 10.04 -17.53 30.19
N LYS A 74 9.66 -18.55 30.95
CA LYS A 74 8.84 -19.68 30.46
C LYS A 74 7.44 -19.23 30.04
N GLY A 75 6.79 -18.37 30.82
CA GLY A 75 5.46 -17.84 30.50
C GLY A 75 5.50 -17.00 29.22
N VAL A 76 6.50 -16.12 29.09
CA VAL A 76 6.70 -15.32 27.88
C VAL A 76 6.87 -16.22 26.65
N LEU A 77 7.75 -17.22 26.72
CA LEU A 77 8.00 -18.14 25.59
C LEU A 77 6.76 -18.95 25.19
N ILE A 78 5.99 -19.45 26.15
CA ILE A 78 4.76 -20.20 25.86
C ILE A 78 3.72 -19.29 25.20
N HIS A 79 3.49 -18.10 25.74
CA HIS A 79 2.53 -17.16 25.14
C HIS A 79 2.98 -16.65 23.77
N MET A 80 4.27 -16.40 23.60
CA MET A 80 4.84 -16.08 22.28
C MET A 80 4.62 -17.22 21.30
N TRP A 81 4.87 -18.47 21.71
CA TRP A 81 4.68 -19.65 20.86
C TRP A 81 3.21 -19.89 20.48
N GLU A 82 2.29 -19.80 21.44
CA GLU A 82 0.85 -19.94 21.18
C GLU A 82 0.36 -18.87 20.19
N ARG A 83 0.82 -17.63 20.36
CA ARG A 83 0.46 -16.53 19.46
C ARG A 83 1.09 -16.70 18.07
N ALA A 84 2.35 -17.11 18.00
CA ALA A 84 3.06 -17.38 16.75
C ALA A 84 2.40 -18.55 15.99
N ARG A 85 2.09 -19.65 16.67
CA ARG A 85 1.38 -20.80 16.08
C ARG A 85 0.01 -20.39 15.55
N GLY A 86 -0.73 -19.59 16.31
CA GLY A 86 -2.03 -19.06 15.89
C GLY A 86 -1.93 -18.17 14.65
N PHE A 87 -0.85 -17.38 14.54
CA PHE A 87 -0.56 -16.58 13.35
C PHE A 87 -0.19 -17.45 12.15
N ILE A 88 0.74 -18.40 12.31
CA ILE A 88 1.18 -19.31 11.23
C ILE A 88 -0.01 -20.05 10.62
N ILE A 89 -0.91 -20.61 11.44
CA ILE A 89 -2.06 -21.38 10.94
C ILE A 89 -3.01 -20.47 10.17
N LYS A 90 -3.35 -19.28 10.70
CA LYS A 90 -4.35 -18.38 10.08
C LYS A 90 -3.81 -17.61 8.88
N ALA A 91 -2.63 -17.02 8.99
CA ALA A 91 -1.98 -16.29 7.90
C ALA A 91 -1.50 -17.26 6.81
N GLY A 92 -0.92 -18.40 7.22
CA GLY A 92 -0.41 -19.41 6.29
C GLY A 92 -1.50 -20.03 5.42
N THR A 93 -2.69 -20.32 5.95
CA THR A 93 -3.80 -20.84 5.11
C THR A 93 -4.24 -19.83 4.05
N ILE A 94 -4.28 -18.53 4.38
CA ILE A 94 -4.64 -17.47 3.43
C ILE A 94 -3.56 -17.33 2.36
N ILE A 95 -2.28 -17.21 2.76
CA ILE A 95 -1.16 -17.06 1.83
C ILE A 95 -1.07 -18.28 0.90
N PHE A 96 -1.16 -19.49 1.45
CA PHE A 96 -1.11 -20.72 0.65
C PHE A 96 -2.27 -20.77 -0.38
N ALA A 97 -3.49 -20.46 0.03
CA ALA A 97 -4.64 -20.43 -0.88
C ALA A 97 -4.44 -19.40 -2.01
N VAL A 98 -3.94 -18.21 -1.68
CA VAL A 98 -3.64 -17.16 -2.66
C VAL A 98 -2.52 -17.58 -3.62
N CYS A 99 -1.44 -18.19 -3.13
CA CYS A 99 -0.34 -18.67 -3.98
C CYS A 99 -0.81 -19.76 -4.96
N VAL A 100 -1.65 -20.70 -4.51
CA VAL A 100 -2.24 -21.72 -5.38
C VAL A 100 -3.10 -21.10 -6.48
N VAL A 101 -3.90 -20.08 -6.13
CA VAL A 101 -4.74 -19.36 -7.10
C VAL A 101 -3.87 -18.60 -8.10
N ILE A 102 -2.86 -17.85 -7.64
CA ILE A 102 -1.93 -17.13 -8.53
C ILE A 102 -1.22 -18.10 -9.47
N TRP A 103 -0.69 -19.21 -8.95
CA TRP A 103 -0.03 -20.23 -9.75
C TRP A 103 -0.97 -20.82 -10.80
N PHE A 104 -2.20 -21.16 -10.42
CA PHE A 104 -3.20 -21.68 -11.35
C PHE A 104 -3.53 -20.66 -12.46
N PHE A 105 -3.72 -19.39 -12.11
CA PHE A 105 -4.00 -18.33 -13.10
C PHE A 105 -2.79 -18.03 -14.00
N SER A 106 -1.57 -18.21 -13.48
CA SER A 106 -0.34 -18.03 -14.23
C SER A 106 0.00 -19.21 -15.16
N ALA A 107 -0.37 -20.43 -14.79
CA ALA A 107 0.03 -21.65 -15.50
C ALA A 107 -0.97 -22.10 -16.59
N PHE A 108 -2.23 -21.67 -16.51
CA PHE A 108 -3.31 -22.11 -17.42
C PHE A 108 -3.83 -20.98 -18.30
N ASN A 109 -4.16 -21.30 -19.56
CA ASN A 109 -4.95 -20.44 -20.45
C ASN A 109 -6.46 -20.62 -20.18
N ALA A 110 -7.31 -19.79 -20.79
CA ALA A 110 -8.77 -19.90 -20.78
C ALA A 110 -9.29 -21.26 -21.29
N GLY A 111 -8.48 -22.00 -22.05
CA GLY A 111 -8.75 -23.37 -22.51
C GLY A 111 -8.33 -24.50 -21.55
N LEU A 112 -7.76 -24.18 -20.38
CA LEU A 112 -7.19 -25.14 -19.41
C LEU A 112 -6.00 -25.96 -19.94
N GLU A 113 -5.28 -25.45 -20.94
CA GLU A 113 -4.00 -25.99 -21.40
C GLU A 113 -2.85 -25.34 -20.62
N MET A 114 -1.77 -26.10 -20.36
CA MET A 114 -0.55 -25.54 -19.76
C MET A 114 0.15 -24.64 -20.77
N VAL A 115 0.51 -23.44 -20.32
CA VAL A 115 1.04 -22.38 -21.17
C VAL A 115 2.57 -22.33 -21.05
N GLU A 116 3.25 -22.28 -22.20
CA GLU A 116 4.71 -22.03 -22.27
C GLU A 116 5.04 -20.54 -22.26
N ASP A 117 4.18 -19.69 -22.86
CA ASP A 117 4.33 -18.23 -22.92
C ASP A 117 3.39 -17.48 -21.97
N ILE A 118 3.94 -16.80 -20.97
CA ILE A 118 3.17 -16.11 -19.90
C ILE A 118 2.13 -15.10 -20.45
N GLU A 119 2.31 -14.59 -21.67
CA GLU A 119 1.38 -13.66 -22.33
C GLU A 119 0.00 -14.26 -22.62
N ASP A 120 -0.09 -15.58 -22.83
CA ASP A 120 -1.36 -16.29 -23.05
C ASP A 120 -1.99 -16.82 -21.76
N SER A 121 -1.40 -16.50 -20.60
CA SER A 121 -1.95 -16.92 -19.31
C SER A 121 -3.28 -16.22 -19.00
N MET A 122 -4.15 -16.89 -18.25
CA MET A 122 -5.38 -16.29 -17.74
C MET A 122 -5.09 -15.05 -16.85
N MET A 123 -3.90 -15.00 -16.24
CA MET A 123 -3.38 -13.85 -15.51
C MET A 123 -3.11 -12.64 -16.41
N ALA A 124 -2.58 -12.84 -17.62
CA ALA A 124 -2.40 -11.78 -18.60
C ALA A 124 -3.75 -11.22 -19.09
N ALA A 125 -4.73 -12.09 -19.37
CA ALA A 125 -6.10 -11.66 -19.73
C ALA A 125 -6.75 -10.81 -18.62
N PHE A 126 -6.60 -11.22 -17.35
CA PHE A 126 -7.05 -10.43 -16.20
C PHE A 126 -6.28 -9.10 -16.06
N GLY A 127 -4.97 -9.13 -16.30
CA GLY A 127 -4.10 -7.94 -16.33
C GLY A 127 -4.56 -6.91 -17.36
N HIS A 128 -4.87 -7.35 -18.59
CA HIS A 128 -5.40 -6.49 -19.63
C HIS A 128 -6.75 -5.86 -19.24
N ALA A 129 -7.64 -6.64 -18.62
CA ALA A 129 -8.94 -6.13 -18.17
C ALA A 129 -8.81 -5.02 -17.11
N ILE A 130 -7.80 -5.10 -16.24
CA ILE A 130 -7.59 -4.12 -15.15
C ILE A 130 -6.63 -3.00 -15.56
N SER A 131 -5.79 -3.20 -16.56
CA SER A 131 -4.76 -2.24 -17.02
C SER A 131 -5.28 -0.81 -17.21
N TRP A 132 -6.54 -0.64 -17.62
CA TRP A 132 -7.17 0.67 -17.80
C TRP A 132 -7.18 1.53 -16.52
N ILE A 133 -7.32 0.93 -15.32
CA ILE A 133 -7.28 1.69 -14.06
C ILE A 133 -5.86 2.16 -13.72
N PHE A 134 -4.84 1.46 -14.21
CA PHE A 134 -3.44 1.74 -13.92
C PHE A 134 -2.73 2.51 -15.04
N ALA A 135 -3.33 2.59 -16.23
CA ALA A 135 -2.90 3.43 -17.34
C ALA A 135 -2.59 4.89 -16.94
N PRO A 136 -3.43 5.62 -16.18
CA PRO A 136 -3.12 7.00 -15.79
C PRO A 136 -1.99 7.13 -14.76
N LEU A 137 -1.49 6.03 -14.20
CA LEU A 137 -0.35 5.99 -13.28
C LEU A 137 0.97 5.66 -14.00
N GLY A 138 0.95 5.45 -15.32
CA GLY A 138 2.10 4.99 -16.09
C GLY A 138 2.30 3.48 -16.09
N LEU A 139 1.31 2.74 -15.58
CA LEU A 139 1.32 1.28 -15.43
C LEU A 139 0.30 0.64 -16.38
N GLY A 140 0.21 1.18 -17.60
CA GLY A 140 -0.77 0.76 -18.62
C GLY A 140 -0.51 -0.63 -19.20
N ASP A 141 0.68 -1.19 -18.96
CA ASP A 141 0.99 -2.56 -19.34
C ASP A 141 0.32 -3.56 -18.40
N TRP A 142 -0.14 -4.68 -18.97
CA TRP A 142 -0.78 -5.75 -18.21
C TRP A 142 0.16 -6.29 -17.11
N LYS A 143 1.48 -6.35 -17.38
CA LYS A 143 2.49 -6.77 -16.39
C LYS A 143 2.54 -5.81 -15.19
N GLY A 144 2.43 -4.51 -15.42
CA GLY A 144 2.40 -3.50 -14.35
C GLY A 144 1.15 -3.61 -13.48
N ALA A 145 -0.03 -3.77 -14.10
CA ALA A 145 -1.29 -3.98 -13.39
C ALA A 145 -1.27 -5.25 -12.54
N VAL A 146 -0.78 -6.36 -13.12
CA VAL A 146 -0.64 -7.64 -12.43
C VAL A 146 0.38 -7.55 -11.30
N ALA A 147 1.50 -6.85 -11.49
CA ALA A 147 2.50 -6.63 -10.45
C ALA A 147 1.94 -5.87 -9.24
N VAL A 148 1.09 -4.87 -9.44
CA VAL A 148 0.42 -4.15 -8.33
C VAL A 148 -0.51 -5.08 -7.56
N ILE A 149 -1.35 -5.84 -8.26
CA ILE A 149 -2.33 -6.73 -7.63
C ILE A 149 -1.63 -7.87 -6.88
N SER A 150 -0.61 -8.46 -7.50
CA SER A 150 0.23 -9.49 -6.88
C SER A 150 0.93 -8.96 -5.63
N ALA A 151 1.52 -7.75 -5.71
CA ALA A 151 2.17 -7.12 -4.58
C ALA A 151 1.19 -6.85 -3.42
N GLU A 152 -0.05 -6.47 -3.72
CA GLU A 152 -1.08 -6.26 -2.70
C GLU A 152 -1.51 -7.56 -2.00
N MET A 153 -1.55 -8.65 -2.75
CA MET A 153 -1.90 -9.96 -2.23
C MET A 153 -0.82 -10.52 -1.29
N ALA A 154 0.44 -10.45 -1.70
CA ALA A 154 1.59 -10.92 -0.93
C ALA A 154 2.82 -10.05 -1.23
N LYS A 155 3.10 -9.07 -0.37
CA LYS A 155 4.19 -8.08 -0.56
C LYS A 155 5.56 -8.75 -0.65
N GLU A 156 5.76 -9.86 0.06
CA GLU A 156 6.99 -10.65 0.03
C GLU A 156 7.18 -11.39 -1.29
N ASN A 157 6.08 -11.78 -1.95
CA ASN A 157 6.10 -12.52 -3.20
C ASN A 157 6.10 -11.59 -4.44
N ALA A 158 5.94 -10.28 -4.24
CA ALA A 158 5.90 -9.30 -5.32
C ALA A 158 7.12 -9.41 -6.25
N MET A 159 8.31 -9.56 -5.66
CA MET A 159 9.56 -9.71 -6.41
C MET A 159 9.59 -10.97 -7.25
N SER A 160 9.22 -12.11 -6.65
CA SER A 160 9.16 -13.38 -7.36
C SER A 160 8.21 -13.29 -8.56
N THR A 161 7.04 -12.66 -8.38
CA THR A 161 6.11 -12.46 -9.50
C THR A 161 6.65 -11.52 -10.58
N LEU A 162 7.38 -10.46 -10.23
CA LEU A 162 8.03 -9.60 -11.22
C LEU A 162 9.14 -10.35 -11.99
N ALA A 163 9.90 -11.22 -11.33
CA ALA A 163 10.89 -12.07 -12.00
C ALA A 163 10.22 -13.03 -13.00
N VAL A 164 9.18 -13.75 -12.55
CA VAL A 164 8.41 -14.67 -13.40
C VAL A 164 7.81 -13.93 -14.61
N LEU A 165 7.20 -12.76 -14.42
CA LEU A 165 6.58 -11.98 -15.52
C LEU A 165 7.59 -11.48 -16.58
N ASN A 166 8.88 -11.43 -16.25
CA ASN A 166 9.94 -11.09 -17.19
C ASN A 166 10.58 -12.32 -17.86
N GLY A 167 10.06 -13.52 -17.62
CA GLY A 167 10.64 -14.75 -18.15
C GLY A 167 11.98 -15.12 -17.51
N VAL A 168 12.31 -14.48 -16.38
CA VAL A 168 13.53 -14.71 -15.65
C VAL A 168 13.27 -15.82 -14.64
N ALA A 169 13.91 -16.98 -14.82
CA ALA A 169 13.76 -18.12 -13.92
C ALA A 169 14.18 -17.73 -12.48
N ALA A 170 13.59 -18.39 -11.48
CA ALA A 170 13.76 -18.08 -10.05
C ALA A 170 15.22 -18.20 -9.52
N GLU A 171 16.17 -18.56 -10.38
CA GLU A 171 17.59 -18.81 -10.10
C GLU A 171 18.52 -17.91 -10.92
N ALA A 172 17.99 -16.93 -11.66
CA ALA A 172 18.79 -15.99 -12.42
C ALA A 172 19.55 -14.99 -11.52
N GLU A 173 20.68 -14.51 -12.01
CA GLU A 173 21.44 -13.45 -11.35
C GLU A 173 20.59 -12.19 -11.22
N ASP A 174 20.73 -11.47 -10.10
CA ASP A 174 19.97 -10.24 -9.80
C ASP A 174 19.99 -9.26 -10.99
N GLU A 175 21.06 -9.24 -11.77
CA GLU A 175 21.25 -8.37 -12.93
C GLU A 175 20.23 -8.60 -14.06
N GLU A 176 19.82 -9.85 -14.33
CA GLU A 176 18.83 -10.17 -15.37
C GLU A 176 17.41 -9.75 -14.96
N ILE A 177 17.08 -9.94 -13.67
CA ILE A 177 15.80 -9.48 -13.09
C ILE A 177 15.71 -7.96 -13.19
N MET A 178 16.80 -7.26 -12.86
CA MET A 178 16.87 -5.79 -12.87
C MET A 178 16.76 -5.24 -14.30
N ALA A 179 17.36 -5.91 -15.29
CA ALA A 179 17.23 -5.55 -16.71
C ALA A 179 15.80 -5.76 -17.25
N GLY A 180 15.14 -6.86 -16.86
CA GLY A 180 13.72 -7.09 -17.20
C GLY A 180 12.82 -5.99 -16.63
N ILE A 181 12.97 -5.66 -15.36
CA ILE A 181 12.21 -4.59 -14.69
C ILE A 181 12.48 -3.22 -15.32
N ALA A 182 13.72 -2.92 -15.71
CA ALA A 182 14.08 -1.68 -16.38
C ALA A 182 13.31 -1.47 -17.69
N ASN A 183 13.03 -2.55 -18.42
CA ASN A 183 12.28 -2.52 -19.68
C ASN A 183 10.77 -2.43 -19.47
N MET A 184 10.27 -2.77 -18.27
CA MET A 184 8.83 -2.72 -17.95
C MET A 184 8.31 -1.33 -17.60
N PHE A 185 9.16 -0.46 -17.05
CA PHE A 185 8.73 0.83 -16.52
C PHE A 185 9.61 1.97 -17.01
N THR A 186 9.00 3.12 -17.27
CA THR A 186 9.76 4.37 -17.33
C THR A 186 10.19 4.78 -15.91
N PRO A 187 11.25 5.59 -15.72
CA PRO A 187 11.66 6.02 -14.39
C PRO A 187 10.55 6.72 -13.59
N ILE A 188 9.68 7.46 -14.29
CA ILE A 188 8.52 8.11 -13.65
C ILE A 188 7.39 7.13 -13.32
N ALA A 189 7.16 6.11 -14.15
CA ALA A 189 6.22 5.02 -13.84
C ALA A 189 6.72 4.17 -12.67
N ALA A 190 8.03 3.90 -12.59
CA ALA A 190 8.66 3.20 -11.49
C ALA A 190 8.53 3.98 -10.17
N PHE A 191 8.68 5.31 -10.21
CA PHE A 191 8.44 6.17 -9.06
C PHE A 191 6.96 6.14 -8.60
N SER A 192 6.03 6.20 -9.55
CA SER A 192 4.59 6.06 -9.30
C SER A 192 4.25 4.69 -8.69
N TYR A 193 4.82 3.60 -9.21
CA TYR A 193 4.68 2.26 -8.66
C TYR A 193 5.19 2.14 -7.22
N MET A 194 6.32 2.80 -6.92
CA MET A 194 6.90 2.82 -5.58
C MET A 194 6.00 3.57 -4.59
N ILE A 195 5.45 4.74 -4.98
CA ILE A 195 4.50 5.50 -4.17
C ILE A 195 3.21 4.71 -3.96
N LEU A 196 2.69 4.08 -5.02
CA LEU A 196 1.50 3.24 -4.95
C LEU A 196 1.72 2.10 -3.95
N ASN A 197 2.82 1.36 -4.06
CA ASN A 197 3.17 0.28 -3.13
C ASN A 197 3.46 0.74 -1.71
N LEU A 198 3.85 2.01 -1.53
CA LEU A 198 4.09 2.56 -0.20
C LEU A 198 2.78 2.88 0.53
N PHE A 199 1.83 3.51 -0.16
CA PHE A 199 0.59 4.04 0.42
C PHE A 199 -0.67 3.20 0.18
N ASP A 200 -0.56 2.10 -0.56
CA ASP A 200 -1.64 1.13 -0.68
C ASP A 200 -2.00 0.46 0.65
N PRO A 201 -3.19 -0.18 0.72
CA PRO A 201 -3.58 -0.94 1.89
C PRO A 201 -2.54 -2.01 2.26
N PRO A 202 -2.54 -2.46 3.53
CA PRO A 202 -1.65 -3.54 3.91
C PRO A 202 -2.14 -4.85 3.28
N CYS A 203 -1.29 -5.88 3.24
CA CYS A 203 -1.62 -7.14 2.58
C CYS A 203 -2.93 -7.79 3.09
N VAL A 204 -3.48 -8.73 2.32
CA VAL A 204 -4.77 -9.40 2.59
C VAL A 204 -4.88 -9.95 4.02
N VAL A 205 -3.77 -10.43 4.60
CA VAL A 205 -3.71 -10.92 5.98
C VAL A 205 -3.94 -9.79 7.00
N ALA A 206 -3.32 -8.64 6.78
CA ALA A 206 -3.49 -7.47 7.64
C ALA A 206 -4.89 -6.89 7.49
N ILE A 207 -5.41 -6.79 6.25
CA ILE A 207 -6.80 -6.40 5.97
C ILE A 207 -7.80 -7.30 6.72
N ALA A 208 -7.62 -8.62 6.65
CA ALA A 208 -8.49 -9.57 7.33
C ALA A 208 -8.43 -9.41 8.86
N THR A 209 -7.25 -9.09 9.40
CA THR A 209 -7.07 -8.83 10.84
C THR A 209 -7.75 -7.52 11.24
N ILE A 210 -7.56 -6.45 10.48
CA ILE A 210 -8.22 -5.15 10.67
C ILE A 210 -9.75 -5.32 10.69
N ALA A 211 -10.30 -6.07 9.74
CA ALA A 211 -11.74 -6.32 9.66
C ALA A 211 -12.27 -7.11 10.87
N ARG A 212 -11.45 -7.97 11.48
CA ARG A 212 -11.84 -8.74 12.67
C ARG A 212 -11.75 -7.91 13.95
N GLU A 213 -10.72 -7.08 14.09
CA GLU A 213 -10.49 -6.25 15.28
C GLU A 213 -11.45 -5.04 15.35
N MET A 214 -11.86 -4.48 14.21
CA MET A 214 -12.82 -3.36 14.21
C MET A 214 -14.26 -3.77 14.56
N GLY A 215 -14.60 -5.06 14.48
CA GLY A 215 -15.95 -5.57 14.77
C GLY A 215 -17.04 -5.17 13.75
N ASP A 216 -16.91 -4.04 13.06
CA ASP A 216 -17.82 -3.56 12.00
C ASP A 216 -17.14 -3.58 10.63
N ARG A 217 -17.69 -4.38 9.72
CA ARG A 217 -17.20 -4.54 8.34
C ARG A 217 -17.32 -3.25 7.52
N LYS A 218 -18.28 -2.38 7.82
CA LYS A 218 -18.45 -1.10 7.12
C LYS A 218 -17.30 -0.15 7.42
N TRP A 219 -16.93 -0.03 8.69
CA TRP A 219 -15.79 0.78 9.12
C TRP A 219 -14.47 0.21 8.60
N ALA A 220 -14.33 -1.12 8.53
CA ALA A 220 -13.19 -1.77 7.90
C ALA A 220 -13.09 -1.52 6.39
N ALA A 221 -14.21 -1.44 5.67
CA ALA A 221 -14.21 -1.07 4.27
C ALA A 221 -13.88 0.42 4.05
N ILE A 222 -14.36 1.32 4.92
CA ILE A 222 -14.06 2.76 4.86
C ILE A 222 -12.56 3.01 5.13
N ALA A 223 -12.06 2.55 6.28
CA ALA A 223 -10.86 1.71 6.36
C ALA A 223 -9.89 1.68 5.16
N ILE A 224 -10.07 0.61 4.41
CA ILE A 224 -9.27 0.20 3.27
C ILE A 224 -9.49 1.17 2.10
N GLY A 225 -10.74 1.58 1.85
CA GLY A 225 -11.09 2.48 0.76
C GLY A 225 -10.37 3.83 0.86
N PHE A 226 -10.20 4.37 2.06
CA PHE A 226 -9.42 5.58 2.28
C PHE A 226 -7.94 5.38 1.94
N GLN A 227 -7.34 4.24 2.32
CA GLN A 227 -5.94 3.92 2.01
C GLN A 227 -5.74 3.75 0.50
N VAL A 228 -6.63 3.01 -0.18
CA VAL A 228 -6.62 2.89 -1.65
C VAL A 228 -6.73 4.25 -2.31
N ALA A 229 -7.70 5.08 -1.90
CA ALA A 229 -7.93 6.38 -2.51
C ALA A 229 -6.74 7.33 -2.31
N LEU A 230 -6.15 7.33 -1.10
CA LEU A 230 -4.98 8.15 -0.79
C LEU A 230 -3.75 7.68 -1.57
N GLY A 231 -3.46 6.38 -1.58
CA GLY A 231 -2.31 5.82 -2.28
C GLY A 231 -2.41 5.98 -3.80
N TYR A 232 -3.57 5.66 -4.37
CA TYR A 232 -3.82 5.87 -5.80
C TYR A 232 -3.76 7.36 -6.18
N GLY A 233 -4.33 8.24 -5.36
CA GLY A 233 -4.27 9.69 -5.58
C GLY A 233 -2.84 10.23 -5.55
N MET A 234 -2.02 9.80 -4.59
CA MET A 234 -0.60 10.19 -4.50
C MET A 234 0.21 9.69 -5.71
N ALA A 235 0.01 8.44 -6.12
CA ALA A 235 0.69 7.88 -7.29
C ALA A 235 0.25 8.58 -8.59
N PHE A 236 -1.04 8.84 -8.76
CA PHE A 236 -1.59 9.59 -9.90
C PHE A 236 -0.99 11.00 -10.00
N VAL A 237 -0.91 11.71 -8.88
CA VAL A 237 -0.29 13.04 -8.79
C VAL A 237 1.19 12.97 -9.14
N ALA A 238 1.93 12.01 -8.56
CA ALA A 238 3.35 11.84 -8.81
C ALA A 238 3.65 11.57 -10.29
N TYR A 239 2.89 10.68 -10.93
CA TYR A 239 3.08 10.36 -12.34
C TYR A 239 2.74 11.54 -13.26
N ASN A 240 1.56 12.15 -13.12
CA ASN A 240 1.09 13.19 -14.05
C ASN A 240 1.84 14.51 -13.87
N LEU A 241 2.14 14.92 -12.63
CA LEU A 241 2.95 16.12 -12.41
C LEU A 241 4.42 15.87 -12.73
N GLY A 242 4.96 14.70 -12.41
CA GLY A 242 6.35 14.38 -12.72
C GLY A 242 6.60 14.25 -14.23
N SER A 243 5.68 13.64 -14.97
CA SER A 243 5.75 13.55 -16.44
C SER A 243 5.65 14.93 -17.11
N TRP A 244 4.82 15.83 -16.57
CA TRP A 244 4.74 17.21 -17.05
C TRP A 244 5.99 18.03 -16.73
N LEU A 245 6.43 18.01 -15.46
CA LEU A 245 7.51 18.88 -14.97
C LEU A 245 8.90 18.45 -15.46
N PHE A 246 9.19 17.15 -15.49
CA PHE A 246 10.53 16.63 -15.82
C PHE A 246 10.65 16.13 -17.26
N TYR A 247 9.58 15.59 -17.84
CA TYR A 247 9.61 14.97 -19.18
C TYR A 247 8.90 15.80 -20.27
N GLY A 248 8.38 16.98 -19.93
CA GLY A 248 7.83 17.93 -20.90
C GLY A 248 6.55 17.45 -21.61
N ALA A 249 5.80 16.53 -20.99
CA ALA A 249 4.54 16.05 -21.55
C ALA A 249 3.53 17.20 -21.76
N ALA A 250 2.71 17.13 -22.81
CA ALA A 250 1.69 18.15 -23.08
C ALA A 250 0.67 18.24 -21.93
N PHE A 251 0.25 19.46 -21.60
CA PHE A 251 -0.77 19.70 -20.58
C PHE A 251 -2.12 19.15 -21.06
N GLY A 252 -2.59 18.07 -20.43
CA GLY A 252 -3.84 17.40 -20.72
C GLY A 252 -4.82 17.42 -19.53
N LEU A 253 -5.92 16.68 -19.70
CA LEU A 253 -6.99 16.56 -18.70
C LEU A 253 -6.49 15.93 -17.39
N SER A 254 -5.56 14.96 -17.47
CA SER A 254 -5.05 14.23 -16.31
C SER A 254 -4.17 15.10 -15.42
N GLN A 255 -3.41 16.04 -15.99
CA GLN A 255 -2.63 17.03 -15.25
C GLN A 255 -3.56 18.03 -14.53
N GLY A 256 -4.65 18.45 -15.18
CA GLY A 256 -5.68 19.27 -14.55
C GLY A 256 -6.32 18.59 -13.33
N ILE A 257 -6.64 17.29 -13.46
CA ILE A 257 -7.17 16.48 -12.33
C ILE A 257 -6.12 16.35 -11.22
N ALA A 258 -4.84 16.16 -11.56
CA ALA A 258 -3.76 16.07 -10.57
C ALA A 258 -3.63 17.35 -9.75
N ILE A 259 -3.70 18.52 -10.41
CA ILE A 259 -3.66 19.82 -9.75
C ILE A 259 -4.89 20.00 -8.83
N VAL A 260 -6.08 19.61 -9.28
CA VAL A 260 -7.30 19.66 -8.45
C VAL A 260 -7.18 18.73 -7.24
N LEU A 261 -6.63 17.53 -7.39
CA LEU A 261 -6.40 16.61 -6.28
C LEU A 261 -5.38 17.18 -5.28
N CYS A 262 -4.31 17.82 -5.75
CA CYS A 262 -3.38 18.55 -4.87
C CYS A 262 -4.08 19.69 -4.12
N LEU A 263 -4.90 20.48 -4.81
CA LEU A 263 -5.65 21.59 -4.19
C LEU A 263 -6.69 21.07 -3.18
N LEU A 264 -7.34 19.95 -3.46
CA LEU A 264 -8.26 19.30 -2.52
C LEU A 264 -7.52 18.76 -1.30
N ALA A 265 -6.37 18.10 -1.48
CA ALA A 265 -5.53 17.65 -0.37
C ALA A 265 -5.09 18.84 0.50
N LEU A 266 -4.61 19.92 -0.11
CA LEU A 266 -4.26 21.16 0.57
C LEU A 266 -5.47 21.80 1.25
N TYR A 267 -6.64 21.80 0.61
CA TYR A 267 -7.87 22.30 1.22
C TYR A 267 -8.24 21.49 2.46
N PHE A 268 -8.22 20.16 2.40
CA PHE A 268 -8.49 19.31 3.58
C PHE A 268 -7.48 19.52 4.70
N ILE A 269 -6.21 19.75 4.37
CA ILE A 269 -5.14 20.05 5.35
C ILE A 269 -5.29 21.46 5.93
N CYS A 270 -5.59 22.48 5.11
CA CYS A 270 -5.68 23.87 5.53
C CYS A 270 -7.05 24.27 6.07
N ARG A 271 -8.11 23.47 5.87
CA ARG A 271 -9.45 23.74 6.38
C ARG A 271 -9.39 23.97 7.89
N PRO A 272 -9.99 25.04 8.43
CA PRO A 272 -10.03 25.24 9.87
C PRO A 272 -10.77 24.05 10.52
N ALA A 273 -10.24 23.57 11.65
CA ALA A 273 -10.91 22.52 12.41
C ALA A 273 -12.34 22.98 12.75
N PRO A 274 -13.33 22.07 12.73
CA PRO A 274 -14.66 22.39 13.25
C PRO A 274 -14.49 22.96 14.66
N LYS A 275 -15.02 24.16 14.91
CA LYS A 275 -15.01 24.72 16.27
C LYS A 275 -15.72 23.72 17.17
N GLU A 276 -15.00 23.26 18.18
CA GLU A 276 -15.55 22.48 19.27
C GLU A 276 -16.77 23.21 19.82
N LYS A 277 -17.96 22.61 19.74
CA LYS A 277 -19.11 23.06 20.53
C LYS A 277 -18.84 22.67 21.99
N ALA A 278 -17.96 23.40 22.67
CA ALA A 278 -17.73 23.21 24.10
C ALA A 278 -17.47 24.56 24.77
N ALA A 279 -18.54 25.33 25.04
CA ALA A 279 -18.54 26.41 26.04
C ALA A 279 -19.96 26.96 26.36
N ALA A 280 -21.00 26.13 26.38
CA ALA A 280 -22.32 26.59 26.83
C ALA A 280 -23.19 25.42 27.33
N GLU A 281 -22.79 24.76 28.41
CA GLU A 281 -23.73 24.05 29.33
C GLU A 281 -23.06 23.41 30.58
N GLY A 282 -21.73 23.38 30.70
CA GLY A 282 -21.06 22.68 31.81
C GLY A 282 -20.55 23.52 33.00
N ALA A 283 -20.61 24.85 32.95
CA ALA A 283 -19.96 25.71 33.96
C ALA A 283 -20.90 26.32 35.02
N CYS A 284 -22.18 25.93 35.06
CA CYS A 284 -23.15 26.50 36.00
C CYS A 284 -24.04 25.43 36.65
N THR A 285 -23.47 24.37 37.21
CA THR A 285 -24.13 23.54 38.23
C THR A 285 -23.11 22.60 38.87
N GLN A 286 -22.48 23.09 39.95
CA GLN A 286 -22.18 22.35 41.19
C GLN A 286 -21.22 23.22 42.02
N ALA A 287 -21.82 24.24 42.64
CA ALA A 287 -21.40 24.74 43.94
C ALA A 287 -22.03 23.85 45.03
#